data_AF-A0A2D6AXH5-F1
#
_entry.id   AF-A0A2D6AXH5-F1
#
_cell.length_a   1.000
_cell.length_b   1.000
_cell.length_c   1.000
_cell.angle_alpha   90.00
_cell.angle_beta   90.00
_cell.angle_gamma   90.00
#
_symmetry.space_group_name_H-M   'P 1'
#
loop_
_entity.id
_entity.type
_entity.pdbx_description
1 polymer ?
#
loop_
_entity_poly.entity_id
_entity_poly.type
_entity_poly.pdbx_seq_one_letter_code
_entity_poly.pdbx_strand_id
1 'polypeptide(L)'
;MTFPEAIDWLSSKTLDDRTFFIKLFLSDLTVMNRAIWDDHRTSNETKIECFKWSNELSHRILNLLFELENDRDNQSVNKLAENLKFYQQQSKELSGHLAASFRGTIERFNSLKNR
;
A
#
# COMPACT_ATOMS: atom_id res chain seq x y z
N MET A 1 15.83 0.35 1.77
CA MET A 1 14.89 1.05 2.66
C MET A 1 14.07 0.02 3.40
N THR A 2 14.14 0.02 4.73
CA THR A 2 13.30 -0.79 5.62
C THR A 2 11.87 -0.22 5.70
N PHE A 3 10.92 -0.96 6.29
CA PHE A 3 9.55 -0.45 6.43
C PHE A 3 9.48 0.82 7.31
N PRO A 4 10.12 0.90 8.50
CA PRO A 4 10.16 2.14 9.27
C PRO A 4 10.78 3.31 8.49
N GLU A 5 11.90 3.09 7.82
CA GLU A 5 12.54 4.13 6.99
C GLU A 5 11.62 4.65 5.88
N ALA A 6 10.78 3.78 5.31
CA ALA A 6 9.83 4.17 4.28
C ALA A 6 8.66 5.00 4.83
N ILE A 7 8.20 4.68 6.04
CA ILE A 7 7.17 5.48 6.73
C ILE A 7 7.73 6.85 7.14
N ASP A 8 8.96 6.90 7.64
CA ASP A 8 9.63 8.17 7.96
C ASP A 8 9.87 9.01 6.70
N TRP A 9 10.30 8.36 5.61
CA TRP A 9 10.45 9.00 4.30
C TRP A 9 9.13 9.62 3.83
N LEU A 10 8.01 8.90 3.90
CA LEU A 10 6.70 9.42 3.48
C LEU A 10 6.21 10.55 4.41
N SER A 11 6.48 10.44 5.71
CA SER A 11 6.19 11.48 6.70
C SER A 11 6.94 12.78 6.42
N SER A 12 8.14 12.70 5.84
CA SER A 12 8.91 13.91 5.45
C SER A 12 8.36 14.64 4.21
N LYS A 13 7.40 14.04 3.48
CA LYS A 13 6.86 14.60 2.23
C LYS A 13 5.75 15.62 2.46
N THR A 14 5.52 16.44 1.43
CA THR A 14 4.40 17.40 1.38
C THR A 14 3.05 16.66 1.33
N LEU A 15 1.96 17.37 1.61
CA LEU A 15 0.60 16.81 1.50
C LEU A 15 0.31 16.32 0.07
N ASP A 16 0.69 17.10 -0.95
CA ASP A 16 0.52 16.73 -2.36
C ASP A 16 1.30 15.46 -2.73
N ASP A 17 2.52 15.34 -2.23
CA ASP A 17 3.34 14.15 -2.44
C ASP A 17 2.76 12.91 -1.75
N ARG A 18 2.28 13.05 -0.51
CA ARG A 18 1.59 11.96 0.20
C ARG A 18 0.33 11.53 -0.54
N THR A 19 -0.47 12.50 -0.98
CA THR A 19 -1.68 12.26 -1.78
C THR A 19 -1.35 11.53 -3.07
N PHE A 20 -0.33 11.98 -3.79
CA PHE A 20 0.14 11.33 -5.01
C PHE A 20 0.66 9.91 -4.76
N PHE A 21 1.43 9.72 -3.69
CA PHE A 21 1.91 8.39 -3.27
C PHE A 21 0.76 7.44 -2.98
N ILE A 22 -0.26 7.86 -2.22
CA ILE A 22 -1.43 7.04 -1.90
C ILE A 22 -2.21 6.65 -3.17
N LYS A 23 -2.35 7.56 -4.15
CA LYS A 23 -2.95 7.24 -5.46
C LYS A 23 -2.15 6.17 -6.21
N LEU A 24 -0.83 6.30 -6.24
CA LEU A 24 0.03 5.28 -6.85
C LEU A 24 -0.09 3.94 -6.11
N PHE A 25 -0.11 3.96 -4.78
CA PHE A 25 -0.19 2.75 -3.99
C PHE A 25 -1.51 1.99 -4.24
N LEU A 26 -2.65 2.69 -4.31
CA LEU A 26 -3.93 2.08 -4.69
C LEU A 26 -3.88 1.42 -6.07
N SER A 27 -3.24 2.06 -7.05
CA SER A 27 -2.99 1.46 -8.36
C SER A 27 -2.14 0.19 -8.24
N ASP A 28 -1.09 0.22 -7.43
CA ASP A 28 -0.17 -0.91 -7.28
C ASP A 28 -0.79 -2.08 -6.49
N LEU A 29 -1.75 -1.83 -5.58
CA LEU A 29 -2.55 -2.88 -4.94
C LEU A 29 -3.40 -3.66 -5.96
N THR A 30 -3.85 -3.01 -7.04
CA THR A 30 -4.54 -3.71 -8.14
C THR A 30 -3.58 -4.62 -8.92
N VAL A 31 -2.34 -4.16 -9.15
CA VAL A 31 -1.29 -4.97 -9.79
C VAL A 31 -0.89 -6.14 -8.89
N MET A 32 -0.76 -5.90 -7.58
CA MET A 32 -0.50 -6.91 -6.57
C MET A 32 -1.54 -8.03 -6.61
N ASN A 33 -2.83 -7.69 -6.70
CA ASN A 33 -3.90 -8.69 -6.78
C ASN A 33 -3.79 -9.55 -8.04
N ARG A 34 -3.33 -9.00 -9.16
CA ARG A 34 -3.04 -9.81 -10.37
C ARG A 34 -1.88 -10.77 -10.13
N ALA A 35 -0.79 -10.29 -9.51
CA ALA A 35 0.36 -11.12 -9.19
C ALA A 35 0.00 -12.29 -8.25
N ILE A 36 -0.86 -12.04 -7.24
CA ILE A 36 -1.39 -13.09 -6.36
C ILE A 36 -2.22 -14.10 -7.16
N TRP A 37 -3.09 -13.64 -8.07
CA TRP A 37 -3.90 -14.52 -8.91
C TRP A 37 -3.04 -15.46 -9.76
N ASP A 38 -2.00 -14.89 -10.36
CA ASP A 38 -1.13 -15.58 -11.32
C ASP A 38 -0.09 -16.48 -10.63
N ASP A 39 0.06 -16.47 -9.29
CA ASP A 39 1.00 -17.34 -8.61
C ASP A 39 0.52 -18.80 -8.59
N HIS A 40 1.03 -19.63 -9.49
CA HIS A 40 0.69 -21.05 -9.59
C HIS A 40 1.17 -21.92 -8.42
N ARG A 41 2.02 -21.39 -7.53
CA ARG A 41 2.54 -22.13 -6.36
C ARG A 41 1.62 -22.01 -5.14
N THR A 42 0.71 -21.04 -5.17
CA THR A 42 -0.20 -20.73 -4.06
C THR A 42 -1.57 -21.37 -4.31
N SER A 43 -2.17 -21.98 -3.28
CA SER A 43 -3.48 -22.61 -3.43
C SER A 43 -4.59 -21.58 -3.66
N ASN A 44 -5.71 -22.01 -4.23
CA ASN A 44 -6.86 -21.12 -4.48
C ASN A 44 -7.43 -20.56 -3.17
N GLU A 45 -7.45 -21.36 -2.10
CA GLU A 45 -7.93 -20.94 -0.78
C GLU A 45 -7.07 -19.78 -0.25
N THR A 46 -5.74 -19.90 -0.32
CA THR A 46 -4.83 -18.83 0.09
C THR A 46 -4.95 -17.58 -0.79
N LYS A 47 -5.16 -17.73 -2.09
CA LYS A 47 -5.40 -16.58 -2.99
C LYS A 47 -6.67 -15.83 -2.62
N ILE A 48 -7.76 -16.55 -2.37
CA ILE A 48 -9.04 -15.97 -1.95
C ILE A 48 -8.88 -15.22 -0.63
N GLU A 49 -8.16 -15.80 0.34
CA GLU A 49 -7.85 -15.13 1.60
C GLU A 49 -7.04 -13.84 1.38
N CYS A 50 -6.01 -13.88 0.53
CA CYS A 50 -5.23 -12.69 0.19
C CYS A 50 -6.11 -11.60 -0.44
N PHE A 51 -7.04 -11.95 -1.33
CA PHE A 51 -7.95 -10.98 -1.94
C PHE A 51 -8.92 -10.37 -0.95
N LYS A 52 -9.45 -11.15 -0.01
CA LYS A 52 -10.31 -10.63 1.06
C LYS A 52 -9.60 -9.49 1.80
N TRP A 53 -8.38 -9.75 2.26
CA TRP A 53 -7.61 -8.79 3.06
C TRP A 53 -7.06 -7.63 2.23
N SER A 54 -6.59 -7.90 1.01
CA SER A 54 -6.15 -6.85 0.08
C SER A 54 -7.28 -5.90 -0.31
N ASN A 55 -8.50 -6.42 -0.50
CA ASN A 55 -9.67 -5.61 -0.78
C ASN A 55 -10.01 -4.70 0.41
N GLU A 56 -10.01 -5.25 1.63
CA GLU A 56 -10.25 -4.45 2.83
C GLU A 56 -9.18 -3.36 3.01
N LEU A 57 -7.90 -3.71 2.85
CA LEU A 57 -6.80 -2.74 2.86
C LEU A 57 -7.02 -1.65 1.80
N SER A 58 -7.37 -2.01 0.57
CA SER A 58 -7.63 -1.04 -0.51
C SER A 58 -8.72 -0.04 -0.14
N HIS A 59 -9.80 -0.49 0.51
CA HIS A 59 -10.83 0.41 1.02
C HIS A 59 -10.32 1.33 2.14
N ARG A 60 -9.47 0.83 3.05
CA ARG A 60 -8.85 1.67 4.10
C ARG A 60 -7.95 2.74 3.49
N ILE A 61 -7.14 2.38 2.51
CA ILE A 61 -6.25 3.31 1.81
C ILE A 61 -7.06 4.33 1.00
N LEU A 62 -8.17 3.92 0.39
CA LEU A 62 -9.07 4.84 -0.31
C LEU A 62 -9.70 5.86 0.65
N ASN A 63 -10.09 5.44 1.86
CA ASN A 63 -10.57 6.37 2.88
C ASN A 63 -9.48 7.38 3.30
N LEU A 64 -8.23 6.93 3.42
CA LEU A 64 -7.09 7.85 3.68
C LEU A 64 -6.91 8.84 2.53
N LEU A 65 -7.08 8.40 1.29
CA LEU A 65 -7.02 9.31 0.14
C LEU A 65 -8.11 10.38 0.24
N PHE A 66 -9.35 10.01 0.56
CA PHE A 66 -10.43 10.99 0.75
C PHE A 66 -10.12 11.96 1.89
N GLU A 67 -9.54 11.51 3.01
CA GLU A 67 -9.12 12.42 4.09
C GLU A 67 -8.05 13.41 3.62
N LEU A 68 -7.05 12.93 2.88
CA LEU A 68 -5.97 13.76 2.32
C LEU A 68 -6.49 14.81 1.33
N GLU A 69 -7.37 14.42 0.40
CA GLU A 69 -7.92 15.31 -0.62
C GLU A 69 -8.87 16.39 -0.06
N ASN A 70 -9.34 16.24 1.18
CA ASN A 70 -10.20 17.21 1.86
C ASN A 70 -9.42 18.08 2.86
N ASP A 71 -8.08 18.12 2.79
CA ASP A 71 -7.19 18.81 3.74
C ASP A 71 -7.42 18.40 5.21
N ARG A 72 -7.88 17.17 5.44
CA ARG A 72 -8.10 16.61 6.78
C ARG A 72 -6.97 15.67 7.20
N ASP A 73 -5.74 15.98 6.79
CA ASP A 73 -4.57 15.17 7.16
C ASP A 73 -4.27 15.29 8.65
N ASN A 74 -4.96 14.45 9.44
CA ASN A 74 -4.62 14.18 10.81
C ASN A 74 -4.03 12.77 10.89
N GLN A 75 -2.70 12.69 10.76
CA GLN A 75 -1.92 11.47 10.93
C GLN A 75 -2.11 10.40 9.83
N SER A 76 -2.35 10.80 8.57
CA SER A 76 -2.52 9.86 7.44
C SER A 76 -1.40 8.83 7.32
N VAL A 77 -0.14 9.23 7.53
CA VAL A 77 1.02 8.34 7.44
C VAL A 77 1.06 7.32 8.58
N ASN A 78 0.68 7.71 9.79
CA ASN A 78 0.56 6.77 10.91
C ASN A 78 -0.56 5.77 10.66
N LYS A 79 -1.73 6.25 10.21
CA LYS A 79 -2.86 5.37 9.85
C LYS A 79 -2.47 4.40 8.73
N LEU A 80 -1.71 4.86 7.72
CA LEU A 80 -1.17 3.99 6.68
C LEU A 80 -0.28 2.90 7.29
N ALA A 81 0.67 3.29 8.14
CA ALA A 81 1.59 2.34 8.80
C ALA A 81 0.86 1.29 9.64
N GLU A 82 -0.16 1.72 10.40
CA GLU A 82 -0.99 0.83 11.22
C GLU A 82 -1.79 -0.17 10.36
N ASN A 83 -2.42 0.31 9.29
CA ASN A 83 -3.14 -0.57 8.36
C ASN A 83 -2.16 -1.58 7.73
N LEU A 84 -1.03 -1.13 7.19
CA LEU A 84 -0.05 -2.03 6.58
C LEU A 84 0.45 -3.07 7.57
N LYS A 85 0.81 -2.68 8.79
CA LYS A 85 1.24 -3.59 9.85
C LYS A 85 0.15 -4.62 10.18
N PHE A 86 -1.10 -4.20 10.30
CA PHE A 86 -2.23 -5.09 10.60
C PHE A 86 -2.48 -6.09 9.46
N TYR A 87 -2.56 -5.64 8.21
CA TYR A 87 -2.89 -6.51 7.08
C TYR A 87 -1.73 -7.45 6.69
N GLN A 88 -0.48 -7.06 6.93
CA GLN A 88 0.69 -7.96 6.80
C GLN A 88 0.63 -9.17 7.74
N GLN A 89 -0.11 -9.08 8.86
CA GLN A 89 -0.25 -10.17 9.82
C GLN A 89 -1.36 -11.15 9.46
N GLN A 90 -2.26 -10.79 8.53
CA GLN A 90 -3.43 -11.61 8.20
C GLN A 90 -3.10 -12.79 7.29
N SER A 91 -2.08 -12.67 6.43
CA SER A 91 -1.61 -13.75 5.57
C SER A 91 -0.12 -13.58 5.27
N LYS A 92 0.64 -14.66 5.44
CA LYS A 92 2.07 -14.69 5.09
C LYS A 92 2.30 -14.39 3.62
N GLU A 93 1.43 -14.94 2.76
CA GLU A 93 1.50 -14.74 1.32
C GLU A 93 1.22 -13.28 0.98
N LEU A 94 0.16 -12.70 1.53
CA LEU A 94 -0.16 -11.27 1.35
C LEU A 94 0.99 -10.38 1.82
N SER A 95 1.62 -10.70 2.95
CA SER A 95 2.72 -9.92 3.51
C SER A 95 3.88 -9.73 2.51
N GLY A 96 4.26 -10.80 1.82
CA GLY A 96 5.31 -10.77 0.80
C GLY A 96 4.94 -9.88 -0.39
N HIS A 97 3.74 -10.09 -0.95
CA HIS A 97 3.22 -9.30 -2.07
C HIS A 97 3.07 -7.82 -1.72
N LEU A 98 2.59 -7.53 -0.50
CA LEU A 98 2.38 -6.18 -0.01
C LEU A 98 3.70 -5.43 0.21
N ALA A 99 4.72 -6.09 0.78
CA ALA A 99 6.04 -5.49 0.96
C ALA A 99 6.71 -5.17 -0.39
N ALA A 100 6.60 -6.08 -1.36
CA ALA A 100 7.10 -5.86 -2.72
C ALA A 100 6.36 -4.69 -3.41
N SER A 101 5.03 -4.66 -3.31
CA SER A 101 4.20 -3.61 -3.92
C SER A 101 4.49 -2.24 -3.32
N PHE A 102 4.57 -2.13 -2.00
CA PHE A 102 4.88 -0.86 -1.33
C PHE A 102 6.25 -0.31 -1.73
N ARG A 103 7.26 -1.19 -1.85
CA ARG A 103 8.59 -0.80 -2.35
C ARG A 103 8.51 -0.34 -3.81
N GLY A 104 7.82 -1.08 -4.67
CA GLY A 104 7.60 -0.71 -6.06
C GLY A 104 6.92 0.66 -6.21
N THR A 105 5.97 0.98 -5.33
CA THR A 105 5.33 2.30 -5.29
C THR A 105 6.32 3.42 -4.98
N ILE A 106 7.24 3.22 -4.03
CA ILE A 106 8.28 4.21 -3.71
C ILE A 106 9.18 4.46 -4.92
N GLU A 107 9.62 3.39 -5.59
CA GLU A 107 10.45 3.48 -6.80
C GLU A 107 9.71 4.23 -7.91
N ARG A 108 8.43 3.89 -8.14
CA ARG A 108 7.56 4.53 -9.12
C ARG A 108 7.31 6.00 -8.80
N PHE A 109 7.08 6.34 -7.53
CA PHE A 109 6.95 7.73 -7.07
C PHE A 109 8.21 8.54 -7.41
N ASN A 110 9.38 8.04 -7.02
CA ASN A 110 10.65 8.72 -7.27
C ASN A 110 10.92 8.88 -8.78
N SER A 111 10.62 7.86 -9.59
CA SER A 111 10.78 7.94 -11.05
C SER A 111 9.85 8.96 -11.70
N LEU A 112 8.67 9.23 -11.15
CA LEU A 112 7.69 10.16 -11.73
C LEU A 112 7.91 11.60 -11.26
N LYS A 113 8.43 11.81 -10.04
CA LYS A 113 8.70 13.14 -9.47
C LYS A 113 10.07 13.72 -9.85
N ASN A 114 11.02 12.88 -10.26
CA ASN A 114 12.33 13.31 -10.77
C ASN A 114 12.36 13.52 -12.30
N ARG A 115 11.20 13.57 -12.95
CA ARG A 115 11.04 13.95 -14.36
C ARG A 115 10.55 15.39 -14.44
#